data_AF-A0A4Q3US67-F1
#
_entry.id   AF-A0A4Q3US67-F1
#
_cell.length_a   1.000
_cell.length_b   1.000
_cell.length_c   1.000
_cell.angle_alpha   90.00
_cell.angle_beta   90.00
_cell.angle_gamma   90.00
#
_symmetry.space_group_name_H-M   'P 1'
#
loop_
_entity.id
_entity.type
_entity.pdbx_description
1 polymer ?
#
loop_
_entity_poly.entity_id
_entity_poly.type
_entity_poly.pdbx_seq_one_letter_code
_entity_poly.pdbx_strand_id
1 'polypeptide(L)'
;MELLWTLRIRQAIGKRLFKLLSARRFGRFGARSWVIAPNAVLNPANIRLGDDVLVANNCVLAAVPHTGVDCTLEIGDGCQIGHFNHIYATRSVVLGKNVLTANGVYI
;
A
#
# COMPACT_ATOMS: atom_id res chain seq x y z
N MET A 1 5.00 -32.23 -4.26
CA MET A 1 5.12 -30.76 -4.20
C MET A 1 3.78 -30.19 -3.73
N GLU A 2 3.54 -30.26 -2.42
CA GLU A 2 2.29 -29.94 -1.72
C GLU A 2 2.42 -28.56 -1.04
N LEU A 3 2.55 -27.48 -1.83
CA LEU A 3 2.77 -26.13 -1.28
C LEU A 3 1.98 -25.05 -2.04
N LEU A 4 0.78 -25.35 -2.54
CA LEU A 4 0.02 -24.41 -3.37
C LEU A 4 -1.23 -23.84 -2.71
N TRP A 5 -1.81 -24.50 -1.71
CA TRP A 5 -3.09 -24.09 -1.12
C TRP A 5 -2.95 -23.25 0.16
N THR A 6 -2.14 -23.69 1.11
CA THR A 6 -2.04 -23.05 2.44
C THR A 6 -1.49 -21.62 2.37
N LEU A 7 -0.51 -21.36 1.49
CA LEU A 7 0.08 -20.05 1.29
C LEU A 7 -0.93 -19.03 0.73
N ARG A 8 -1.78 -19.45 -0.23
CA ARG A 8 -2.82 -18.59 -0.81
C ARG A 8 -3.91 -18.24 0.20
N ILE A 9 -4.31 -19.21 1.03
CA ILE A 9 -5.30 -19.02 2.09
C ILE A 9 -4.79 -18.02 3.14
N ARG A 10 -3.54 -18.20 3.61
CA ARG A 10 -2.92 -17.28 4.58
C ARG A 10 -2.88 -15.84 4.07
N GLN A 11 -2.45 -15.61 2.84
CA GLN A 11 -2.43 -14.27 2.25
C GLN A 11 -3.85 -13.70 2.07
N ALA A 12 -4.82 -14.53 1.67
CA ALA A 12 -6.21 -14.10 1.50
C ALA A 12 -6.88 -13.68 2.81
N ILE A 13 -6.63 -14.40 3.90
CA ILE A 13 -7.12 -14.04 5.24
C ILE A 13 -6.36 -12.82 5.74
N GLY A 14 -5.03 -12.81 5.64
CA GLY A 14 -4.18 -11.73 6.13
C GLY A 14 -4.54 -10.37 5.52
N LYS A 15 -4.72 -10.29 4.19
CA LYS A 15 -5.10 -9.04 3.52
C LYS A 15 -6.50 -8.54 3.93
N ARG A 16 -7.44 -9.45 4.20
CA ARG A 16 -8.78 -9.11 4.67
C ARG A 16 -8.74 -8.58 6.11
N LEU A 17 -8.01 -9.27 6.98
CA LEU A 17 -7.82 -8.84 8.37
C LEU A 17 -7.13 -7.47 8.43
N PHE A 18 -6.06 -7.27 7.67
CA PHE A 18 -5.38 -5.98 7.57
C PHE A 18 -6.35 -4.87 7.14
N LYS A 19 -7.12 -5.10 6.07
CA LYS A 19 -8.13 -4.14 5.62
C LYS A 19 -9.14 -3.81 6.72
N LEU A 20 -9.68 -4.82 7.39
CA LEU A 20 -10.66 -4.63 8.48
C LEU A 20 -10.10 -3.80 9.64
N LEU A 21 -8.86 -4.07 10.05
CA LEU A 21 -8.25 -3.42 11.21
C LEU A 21 -7.66 -2.04 10.90
N SER A 22 -7.21 -1.80 9.66
CA SER A 22 -6.37 -0.64 9.34
C SER A 22 -6.99 0.32 8.33
N ALA A 23 -7.95 -0.07 7.49
CA ALA A 23 -8.44 0.78 6.40
C ALA A 23 -8.99 2.13 6.87
N ARG A 24 -9.65 2.18 8.03
CA ARG A 24 -10.18 3.43 8.62
C ARG A 24 -9.10 4.42 9.06
N ARG A 25 -7.85 3.99 9.19
CA ARG A 25 -6.70 4.83 9.55
C ARG A 25 -6.11 5.54 8.33
N PHE A 26 -6.47 5.11 7.11
CA PHE A 26 -6.01 5.72 5.88
C PHE A 26 -6.83 6.97 5.55
N GLY A 27 -6.21 7.98 4.93
CA GLY A 27 -6.94 9.14 4.41
C GLY A 27 -7.94 8.79 3.32
N ARG A 28 -7.65 7.72 2.55
CA ARG A 28 -8.60 7.01 1.69
C ARG A 28 -8.15 5.57 1.53
N PHE A 29 -9.10 4.64 1.62
CA PHE A 29 -8.87 3.23 1.31
C PHE A 29 -9.93 2.75 0.31
N GLY A 30 -9.57 2.75 -0.98
CA GLY A 30 -10.52 2.50 -2.06
C GLY A 30 -11.18 1.12 -2.05
N ALA A 31 -12.27 1.03 -2.83
CA ALA A 31 -12.99 -0.20 -3.06
C ALA A 31 -12.09 -1.23 -3.75
N ARG A 32 -12.22 -2.51 -3.39
CA ARG A 32 -11.42 -3.63 -3.93
C ARG A 32 -9.89 -3.48 -3.82
N SER A 33 -9.39 -2.49 -3.10
CA SER A 33 -7.97 -2.31 -2.83
C SER A 33 -7.46 -3.21 -1.70
N TRP A 34 -6.19 -3.60 -1.79
CA TRP A 34 -5.51 -4.53 -0.89
C TRP A 34 -4.09 -4.10 -0.60
N VAL A 35 -3.71 -4.12 0.68
CA VAL A 35 -2.31 -4.03 1.13
C VAL A 35 -1.99 -5.36 1.79
N ILE A 36 -1.06 -6.12 1.21
CA ILE A 36 -0.72 -7.46 1.67
C ILE A 36 0.52 -7.39 2.55
N ALA A 37 0.40 -7.76 3.82
CA ALA A 37 1.50 -7.89 4.78
C ALA A 37 2.61 -6.82 4.59
N PRO A 38 2.30 -5.52 4.77
CA PRO A 38 3.30 -4.47 4.61
C PRO A 38 4.36 -4.59 5.69
N ASN A 39 5.60 -4.21 5.36
CA ASN A 39 6.67 -4.14 6.36
C ASN A 39 6.43 -2.95 7.31
N ALA A 40 5.98 -1.81 6.78
CA ALA A 40 5.57 -0.66 7.58
C ALA A 40 4.55 0.22 6.84
N VAL A 41 3.68 0.88 7.63
CA VAL A 41 2.80 1.95 7.16
C VAL A 41 2.95 3.13 8.11
N LEU A 42 3.52 4.24 7.64
CA LEU A 42 3.83 5.41 8.45
C LEU A 42 2.89 6.57 8.10
N ASN A 43 2.23 7.10 9.12
CA ASN A 43 1.22 8.17 9.02
C ASN A 43 0.13 7.89 7.95
N PRO A 44 -0.66 6.82 8.14
CA PRO A 44 -1.67 6.38 7.15
C PRO A 44 -2.74 7.43 6.85
N ALA A 45 -3.02 8.37 7.76
CA ALA A 45 -3.99 9.44 7.53
C ALA A 45 -3.65 10.30 6.30
N ASN A 46 -2.36 10.37 5.94
CA ASN A 46 -1.86 11.09 4.77
C ASN A 46 -1.64 10.19 3.55
N ILE A 47 -2.05 8.93 3.63
CA ILE A 47 -1.97 7.96 2.54
C ILE A 47 -3.35 7.73 1.95
N ARG A 48 -3.46 7.91 0.63
CA ARG A 48 -4.70 7.80 -0.14
C ARG A 48 -4.53 6.71 -1.19
N LEU A 49 -5.25 5.60 -1.01
CA LEU A 49 -5.32 4.54 -2.00
C LEU A 49 -6.59 4.68 -2.84
N GLY A 50 -6.42 4.69 -4.16
CA GLY A 50 -7.43 4.55 -5.20
C GLY A 50 -8.22 3.25 -5.10
N ASP A 51 -9.19 3.08 -5.98
CA ASP A 51 -9.92 1.82 -6.14
C ASP A 51 -9.08 0.81 -6.93
N ASP A 52 -9.30 -0.49 -6.70
CA ASP A 52 -8.57 -1.58 -7.39
C ASP A 52 -7.04 -1.53 -7.24
N VAL A 53 -6.53 -0.94 -6.15
CA VAL A 53 -5.11 -0.84 -5.86
C VAL A 53 -4.60 -2.13 -5.19
N LEU A 54 -3.50 -2.68 -5.69
CA LEU A 54 -2.78 -3.77 -5.06
C LEU A 54 -1.41 -3.28 -4.58
N VAL A 55 -1.16 -3.38 -3.28
CA VAL A 55 0.18 -3.25 -2.70
C VAL A 55 0.64 -4.63 -2.22
N ALA A 56 1.69 -5.15 -2.87
CA ALA A 56 2.20 -6.49 -2.61
C ALA A 56 3.02 -6.56 -1.30
N ASN A 57 3.52 -7.77 -0.98
CA ASN A 57 4.15 -8.06 0.32
C ASN A 57 5.36 -7.16 0.63
N ASN A 58 5.55 -6.91 1.92
CA ASN A 58 6.75 -6.29 2.49
C ASN A 58 7.04 -4.88 1.96
N CYS A 59 6.03 -4.17 1.49
CA CYS A 59 6.20 -2.76 1.13
C CYS A 59 6.28 -1.87 2.37
N VAL A 60 6.95 -0.73 2.23
CA VAL A 60 6.87 0.40 3.15
C VAL A 60 6.10 1.52 2.45
N LEU A 61 5.00 1.95 3.06
CA LEU A 61 4.26 3.13 2.63
C LEU A 61 4.38 4.21 3.69
N ALA A 62 4.98 5.34 3.37
CA ALA A 62 5.20 6.42 4.31
C ALA A 62 4.76 7.76 3.74
N ALA A 63 4.02 8.51 4.54
CA ALA A 63 3.72 9.92 4.27
C ALA A 63 4.08 10.74 5.51
N VAL A 64 5.35 11.08 5.68
CA VAL A 64 5.87 11.70 6.92
C VAL A 64 6.47 13.08 6.62
N PRO A 65 5.90 14.16 7.18
CA PRO A 65 6.41 15.51 6.92
C PRO A 65 7.63 15.78 7.80
N HIS A 66 8.82 15.90 7.22
CA HIS A 66 10.04 16.20 7.98
C HIS A 66 10.31 17.69 8.16
N THR A 67 9.64 18.55 7.38
CA THR A 67 9.86 20.00 7.37
C THR A 67 8.65 20.79 7.90
N GLY A 68 7.69 20.13 8.53
CA GLY A 68 6.47 20.77 9.08
C GLY A 68 5.44 21.18 8.03
N VAL A 69 5.68 20.90 6.74
CA VAL A 69 4.69 21.08 5.67
C VAL A 69 3.86 19.82 5.53
N ASP A 70 2.55 19.97 5.31
CA ASP A 70 1.66 18.83 5.05
C ASP A 70 2.22 17.91 3.96
N CYS A 71 2.03 16.61 4.16
CA CYS A 71 2.47 15.60 3.21
C CYS A 71 1.33 14.69 2.74
N THR A 72 1.47 14.15 1.54
CA THR A 72 0.50 13.19 0.98
C THR A 72 1.19 12.16 0.11
N LEU A 73 0.80 10.89 0.29
CA LEU A 73 1.07 9.81 -0.65
C LEU A 73 -0.24 9.39 -1.30
N GLU A 74 -0.37 9.63 -2.61
CA GLU A 74 -1.53 9.23 -3.39
C GLU A 74 -1.15 8.12 -4.38
N ILE A 75 -1.88 7.01 -4.30
CA ILE A 75 -1.75 5.88 -5.23
C ILE A 75 -3.07 5.77 -5.98
N GLY A 76 -3.07 6.12 -7.26
CA GLY A 76 -4.26 6.19 -8.11
C GLY A 76 -4.93 4.84 -8.38
N ASP A 77 -6.12 4.89 -8.98
CA ASP A 77 -6.93 3.71 -9.26
C ASP A 77 -6.19 2.69 -10.14
N GLY A 78 -6.39 1.40 -9.87
CA GLY A 78 -5.83 0.29 -10.66
C GLY A 78 -4.32 0.08 -10.53
N CYS A 79 -3.63 0.81 -9.65
CA CYS A 79 -2.20 0.66 -9.45
C CYS A 79 -1.82 -0.71 -8.88
N GLN A 80 -0.69 -1.24 -9.35
CA GLN A 80 -0.09 -2.47 -8.88
C GLN A 80 1.34 -2.21 -8.41
N ILE A 81 1.52 -2.24 -7.09
CA ILE A 81 2.82 -1.99 -6.45
C ILE A 81 3.46 -3.33 -6.15
N GLY A 82 4.64 -3.57 -6.75
CA GLY A 82 5.41 -4.79 -6.59
C GLY A 82 5.86 -5.05 -5.15
N HIS A 83 6.43 -6.22 -4.90
CA HIS A 83 6.93 -6.60 -3.58
C HIS A 83 8.11 -5.73 -3.15
N PHE A 84 8.30 -5.57 -1.84
CA PHE A 84 9.46 -4.89 -1.25
C PHE A 84 9.66 -3.44 -1.73
N ASN A 85 8.60 -2.78 -2.20
CA ASN A 85 8.67 -1.38 -2.59
C ASN A 85 8.75 -0.49 -1.34
N HIS A 86 9.50 0.60 -1.43
CA HIS A 86 9.57 1.62 -0.38
C HIS A 86 9.18 2.95 -0.98
N ILE A 87 7.99 3.44 -0.63
CA ILE A 87 7.44 4.69 -1.14
C ILE A 87 7.33 5.68 0.01
N TYR A 88 8.12 6.74 -0.01
CA TYR A 88 8.29 7.68 1.09
C TYR A 88 8.00 9.13 0.68
N ALA A 89 6.78 9.59 0.93
CA ALA A 89 6.39 10.97 0.69
C ALA A 89 6.75 11.87 1.87
N THR A 90 7.66 12.83 1.66
CA THR A 90 7.97 13.90 2.64
C THR A 90 7.16 15.18 2.43
N ARG A 91 6.63 15.36 1.21
CA ARG A 91 5.68 16.42 0.83
C ARG A 91 4.60 15.86 -0.09
N SER A 92 4.93 15.42 -1.30
CA SER A 92 3.93 14.85 -2.20
C SER A 92 4.55 13.81 -3.11
N VAL A 93 3.93 12.62 -3.13
CA VAL A 93 4.16 11.59 -4.15
C VAL A 93 2.79 11.20 -4.69
N VAL A 94 2.64 11.24 -6.01
CA VAL A 94 1.41 10.85 -6.71
C VAL A 94 1.76 9.80 -7.76
N LEU A 95 1.29 8.58 -7.56
CA LEU A 95 1.25 7.58 -8.61
C LEU A 95 -0.08 7.71 -9.34
N GLY A 96 -0.01 8.02 -10.64
CA GLY A 96 -1.19 8.14 -11.50
C GLY A 96 -1.95 6.81 -11.63
N LYS A 97 -3.08 6.82 -12.35
CA LYS A 97 -3.88 5.61 -12.56
C LYS A 97 -3.11 4.54 -13.32
N ASN A 98 -3.35 3.27 -12.98
CA ASN A 98 -2.79 2.08 -13.64
C ASN A 98 -1.25 2.05 -13.70
N VAL A 99 -0.57 2.64 -12.73
CA VAL A 99 0.88 2.51 -12.59
C VAL A 99 1.22 1.11 -12.07
N LEU A 100 2.15 0.45 -12.75
CA LEU A 100 2.77 -0.81 -12.32
C LEU A 100 4.21 -0.53 -11.88
N THR A 101 4.58 -0.96 -10.67
CA THR A 101 5.98 -0.95 -10.24
C THR A 101 6.58 -2.35 -10.24
N ALA A 102 7.87 -2.44 -10.52
CA ALA A 102 8.63 -3.66 -10.32
C ALA A 102 8.82 -3.97 -8.82
N ASN A 103 9.39 -5.12 -8.49
CA ASN A 103 9.78 -5.43 -7.11
C ASN A 103 11.00 -4.61 -6.70
N GLY A 104 11.05 -4.15 -5.44
CA GLY A 104 12.22 -3.48 -4.87
C GLY A 104 12.44 -2.04 -5.34
N VAL A 105 11.41 -1.36 -5.86
CA VAL A 105 11.53 0.05 -6.26
C VAL A 105 11.50 0.95 -5.02
N TYR A 106 12.36 1.96 -5.00
CA TYR A 106 12.36 3.04 -4.02
C TYR A 106 11.86 4.32 -4.69
N ILE A 107 10.86 4.96 -4.09
CA ILE A 107 10.24 6.22 -4.55
C ILE A 107 10.23 7.22 -3.40
#